data_AF-A0A6I7X495-F1
#
_entry.id   AF-A0A6I7X495-F1
#
_cell.length_a   1.000
_cell.length_b   1.000
_cell.length_c   1.000
_cell.angle_alpha   90.00
_cell.angle_beta   90.00
_cell.angle_gamma   90.00
#
_symmetry.space_group_name_H-M   'P 1'
#
loop_
_entity.id
_entity.type
_entity.pdbx_description
1 polymer ?
#
loop_
_entity_poly.entity_id
_entity_poly.type
_entity_poly.pdbx_seq_one_letter_code
_entity_poly.pdbx_strand_id
1 'polypeptide(L)'
;LDAGFIDLQKAYQQASNQYQEQMTSRWGSFKESDHETWVNYAEDGQTRQSVNFATGVVEVDILANRNETLAAIKQQAMQSVTRLLATTEKQAFENDVVAQKVEARLKQHAAVVKTSKLSTQHKVMSALVSDISQASKSEIKELSSQFINTTKVTEKKLNDKQKIVKLTFKIPEKLSNKAARYSARVKQIASKENIPISLVFAVIETESNFNPLAKSHVPAYGLMQIVPMSAGKDASKYLFGQEKVLSPSYLYNGDNNIAI
;
A
#
# COMPACT_ATOMS: atom_id res chain seq x y z
N LEU A 1 20.39 19.10 6.04
CA LEU A 1 19.74 18.38 4.91
C LEU A 1 20.28 16.95 4.83
N ASP A 2 21.59 16.78 4.62
CA ASP A 2 22.23 15.46 4.50
C ASP A 2 21.96 14.52 5.67
N ALA A 3 22.00 15.03 6.90
CA ALA A 3 21.65 14.24 8.09
C ALA A 3 20.22 13.66 8.02
N GLY A 4 19.26 14.40 7.45
CA GLY A 4 17.88 13.93 7.27
C GLY A 4 17.77 12.82 6.22
N PHE A 5 18.53 12.94 5.13
CA PHE A 5 18.63 11.89 4.11
C PHE A 5 19.30 10.61 4.65
N ILE A 6 20.41 10.76 5.37
CA ILE A 6 21.09 9.65 6.05
C ILE A 6 20.16 8.96 7.04
N ASP A 7 19.41 9.73 7.84
CA ASP A 7 18.49 9.19 8.82
C ASP A 7 17.26 8.52 8.19
N LEU A 8 16.77 9.02 7.04
CA LEU A 8 15.75 8.34 6.25
C LEU A 8 16.22 6.93 5.86
N GLN A 9 17.40 6.83 5.23
CA GLN A 9 17.94 5.56 4.76
C GLN A 9 18.22 4.59 5.92
N LYS A 10 18.86 5.07 7.00
CA LYS A 10 19.16 4.25 8.18
C LYS A 10 17.90 3.76 8.87
N ALA A 11 16.93 4.65 9.12
CA ALA A 11 15.68 4.25 9.75
C ALA A 11 14.91 3.25 8.89
N TYR A 12 14.89 3.46 7.58
CA TYR A 12 14.26 2.54 6.64
C TYR A 12 14.90 1.15 6.72
N GLN A 13 16.23 1.05 6.59
CA GLN A 13 16.93 -0.23 6.61
C GLN A 13 16.73 -0.96 7.94
N GLN A 14 16.89 -0.26 9.06
CA GLN A 14 16.73 -0.84 10.39
C GLN A 14 15.29 -1.31 10.64
N ALA A 15 14.31 -0.45 10.32
CA ALA A 15 12.90 -0.77 10.49
C ALA A 15 12.47 -1.94 9.60
N SER A 16 12.92 -1.96 8.34
CA SER A 16 12.62 -3.03 7.39
C SER A 16 13.19 -4.36 7.85
N ASN A 17 14.48 -4.41 8.22
CA ASN A 17 15.12 -5.64 8.71
C ASN A 17 14.42 -6.19 9.95
N GLN A 18 14.17 -5.32 10.94
CA GLN A 18 13.49 -5.73 12.17
C GLN A 18 12.07 -6.25 11.90
N TYR A 19 11.34 -5.58 11.00
CA TYR A 19 9.98 -5.99 10.65
C TYR A 19 9.96 -7.30 9.87
N GLN A 20 10.88 -7.49 8.93
CA GLN A 20 11.08 -8.73 8.19
C GLN A 20 11.38 -9.91 9.13
N GLU A 21 12.30 -9.75 10.08
CA GLU A 21 12.61 -10.78 11.07
C GLU A 21 11.38 -11.13 11.92
N GLN A 22 10.67 -10.11 12.42
CA GLN A 22 9.47 -10.28 13.24
C GLN A 22 8.37 -11.03 12.48
N MET A 23 8.10 -10.63 11.22
CA MET A 23 7.08 -11.28 10.40
C MET A 23 7.52 -12.67 9.95
N THR A 24 8.79 -12.89 9.63
CA THR A 24 9.32 -14.22 9.30
C THR A 24 9.21 -15.17 10.48
N SER A 25 9.55 -14.74 11.69
CA SER A 25 9.41 -15.56 12.90
C SER A 25 7.97 -15.98 13.15
N ARG A 26 7.00 -15.13 12.80
CA ARG A 26 5.57 -15.37 13.01
C ARG A 26 4.94 -16.22 11.91
N TRP A 27 5.28 -15.94 10.65
CA TRP A 27 4.61 -16.50 9.47
C TRP A 27 5.43 -17.59 8.77
N GLY A 28 6.66 -17.86 9.22
CA GLY A 28 7.63 -18.73 8.55
C GLY A 28 8.20 -18.14 7.25
N SER A 29 7.67 -17.03 6.76
CA SER A 29 8.18 -16.28 5.62
C SER A 29 7.70 -14.83 5.66
N PHE A 30 8.50 -13.92 5.12
CA PHE A 30 8.11 -12.52 4.91
C PHE A 30 7.59 -12.33 3.47
N LYS A 31 6.44 -11.67 3.36
CA LYS A 31 5.95 -11.03 2.13
C LYS A 31 6.19 -9.53 2.27
N GLU A 32 6.81 -8.91 1.28
CA GLU A 32 7.00 -7.46 1.20
C GLU A 32 6.11 -6.88 0.10
N SER A 33 5.66 -5.63 0.26
CA SER A 33 5.10 -4.88 -0.85
C SER A 33 6.15 -4.66 -1.93
N ASP A 34 5.71 -4.66 -3.18
CA ASP A 34 6.51 -4.27 -4.34
C ASP A 34 5.77 -3.17 -5.12
N HIS A 35 6.26 -2.87 -6.32
CA HIS A 35 5.68 -1.84 -7.17
C HIS A 35 4.24 -2.15 -7.62
N GLU A 36 3.87 -3.43 -7.79
CA GLU A 36 2.52 -3.83 -8.17
C GLU A 36 1.69 -4.37 -7.00
N THR A 37 2.34 -4.90 -5.97
CA THR A 37 1.72 -5.68 -4.91
C THR A 37 1.75 -4.92 -3.60
N TRP A 38 0.57 -4.60 -3.05
CA TRP A 38 0.46 -4.11 -1.69
C TRP A 38 0.30 -5.28 -0.71
N VAL A 39 1.22 -5.39 0.25
CA VAL A 39 1.13 -6.32 1.36
C VAL A 39 0.75 -5.58 2.65
N ASN A 40 -0.27 -6.09 3.33
CA ASN A 40 -0.74 -5.56 4.61
C ASN A 40 -0.81 -6.67 5.65
N TYR A 41 -0.06 -6.52 6.75
CA TYR A 41 -0.22 -7.39 7.92
C TYR A 41 -1.20 -6.71 8.88
N ALA A 42 -2.29 -7.38 9.21
CA ALA A 42 -3.28 -6.84 10.13
C ALA A 42 -2.72 -6.76 11.56
N GLU A 43 -3.21 -5.79 12.33
CA GLU A 43 -2.81 -5.57 13.73
C GLU A 43 -3.09 -6.79 14.63
N ASP A 44 -4.06 -7.64 14.25
CA ASP A 44 -4.35 -8.89 14.95
C ASP A 44 -3.18 -9.88 14.93
N GLY A 45 -2.18 -9.64 14.06
CA GLY A 45 -1.02 -10.50 13.86
C GLY A 45 -1.36 -11.92 13.41
N GLN A 46 -2.57 -12.15 12.94
CA GLN A 46 -3.10 -13.43 12.48
C GLN A 46 -3.56 -13.38 11.03
N THR A 47 -3.63 -12.19 10.44
CA THR A 47 -3.99 -12.01 9.04
C THR A 47 -2.90 -11.23 8.29
N ARG A 48 -2.53 -11.70 7.11
CA ARG A 48 -1.81 -10.88 6.13
C ARG A 48 -2.50 -10.97 4.78
N GLN A 49 -2.51 -9.86 4.05
CA GLN A 49 -3.18 -9.70 2.78
C GLN A 49 -2.17 -9.24 1.74
N SER A 50 -2.29 -9.72 0.52
CA SER A 50 -1.53 -9.22 -0.61
C SER A 50 -2.46 -8.95 -1.79
N VAL A 51 -2.36 -7.77 -2.36
CA VAL A 51 -3.18 -7.31 -3.50
C VAL A 51 -2.23 -6.95 -4.63
N ASN A 52 -2.26 -7.71 -5.71
CA ASN A 52 -1.51 -7.38 -6.92
C ASN A 52 -2.39 -6.51 -7.83
N PHE A 53 -2.02 -5.24 -7.99
CA PHE A 53 -2.79 -4.24 -8.74
C PHE A 53 -2.74 -4.49 -10.25
N ALA A 54 -1.71 -5.15 -10.77
CA ALA A 54 -1.64 -5.51 -12.18
C ALA A 54 -2.67 -6.58 -12.57
N THR A 55 -2.75 -7.65 -11.78
CA THR A 55 -3.57 -8.83 -12.07
C THR A 55 -4.94 -8.81 -11.39
N GLY A 56 -5.14 -7.96 -10.38
CA GLY A 56 -6.33 -7.96 -9.53
C GLY A 56 -6.42 -9.17 -8.60
N VAL A 57 -5.36 -9.97 -8.45
CA VAL A 57 -5.34 -11.12 -7.55
C VAL A 57 -5.16 -10.65 -6.12
N VAL A 58 -6.01 -11.16 -5.24
CA VAL A 58 -5.95 -10.93 -3.79
C VAL A 58 -5.70 -12.26 -3.09
N GLU A 59 -4.71 -12.29 -2.21
CA GLU A 59 -4.50 -13.38 -1.27
C GLU A 59 -4.77 -12.90 0.16
N VAL A 60 -5.50 -13.71 0.92
CA VAL A 60 -5.72 -13.53 2.35
C VAL A 60 -5.15 -14.76 3.05
N ASP A 61 -4.00 -14.60 3.70
CA ASP A 61 -3.38 -15.64 4.50
C ASP A 61 -3.83 -15.47 5.96
N ILE A 62 -4.40 -16.52 6.54
CA ILE A 62 -4.82 -16.58 7.95
C ILE A 62 -3.92 -17.58 8.68
N LEU A 63 -3.30 -17.12 9.76
CA LEU A 63 -2.61 -17.96 10.74
C LEU A 63 -3.67 -18.51 11.70
N ALA A 64 -3.94 -19.82 11.61
CA ALA A 64 -4.99 -20.49 12.38
C ALA A 64 -4.42 -21.67 13.18
N ASN A 65 -5.08 -22.02 14.29
CA ASN A 65 -4.81 -23.28 14.97
C ASN A 65 -5.26 -24.47 14.12
N ARG A 66 -4.60 -25.62 14.27
CA ARG A 66 -4.91 -26.81 13.45
C ARG A 66 -6.34 -27.34 13.62
N ASN A 67 -6.95 -27.10 14.78
CA ASN A 67 -8.32 -27.49 15.10
C ASN A 67 -9.39 -26.48 14.63
N GLU A 68 -9.00 -25.30 14.14
CA GLU A 68 -9.96 -24.32 13.63
C GLU A 68 -10.62 -24.81 12.33
N THR A 69 -11.93 -24.63 12.27
CA THR A 69 -12.73 -25.06 11.12
C THR A 69 -12.56 -24.08 9.96
N LEU A 70 -12.65 -24.59 8.73
CA LEU A 70 -12.60 -23.74 7.54
C LEU A 70 -13.72 -22.70 7.52
N ALA A 71 -14.88 -22.99 8.11
CA ALA A 71 -15.99 -22.04 8.23
C ALA A 71 -15.61 -20.81 9.08
N ALA A 72 -15.00 -21.03 10.24
CA ALA A 72 -14.52 -19.94 11.09
C ALA A 72 -13.42 -19.11 10.39
N ILE A 73 -12.49 -19.78 9.72
CA ILE A 73 -11.42 -19.13 8.95
C ILE A 73 -11.98 -18.30 7.79
N LYS A 74 -12.98 -18.82 7.05
CA LYS A 74 -13.67 -18.05 6.00
C LYS A 74 -14.39 -16.83 6.54
N GLN A 75 -15.00 -16.93 7.73
CA GLN A 75 -15.62 -15.79 8.39
C GLN A 75 -14.59 -14.71 8.78
N GLN A 76 -13.44 -15.11 9.33
CA GLN A 76 -12.32 -14.19 9.61
C GLN A 76 -11.80 -13.55 8.32
N ALA A 77 -11.62 -14.34 7.26
CA ALA A 77 -11.18 -13.84 5.96
C ALA A 77 -12.19 -12.82 5.38
N MET A 78 -13.50 -13.06 5.49
CA MET A 78 -14.55 -12.12 5.06
C MET A 78 -14.48 -10.80 5.82
N GLN A 79 -14.29 -10.84 7.14
CA GLN A 79 -14.09 -9.62 7.94
C GLN A 79 -12.82 -8.87 7.52
N SER A 80 -11.76 -9.62 7.23
CA SER A 80 -10.49 -9.07 6.77
C SER A 80 -10.62 -8.40 5.39
N VAL A 81 -11.32 -9.02 4.44
CA VAL A 81 -11.62 -8.43 3.13
C VAL A 81 -12.52 -7.19 3.27
N THR A 82 -13.50 -7.23 4.17
CA THR A 82 -14.35 -6.06 4.47
C THR A 82 -13.50 -4.87 4.94
N ARG A 83 -12.55 -5.12 5.84
CA ARG A 83 -11.61 -4.08 6.30
C ARG A 83 -10.70 -3.60 5.17
N LEU A 84 -10.14 -4.51 4.38
CA LEU A 84 -9.26 -4.20 3.25
C LEU A 84 -9.95 -3.27 2.24
N LEU A 85 -11.16 -3.61 1.80
CA LEU A 85 -11.94 -2.80 0.86
C LEU A 85 -12.32 -1.43 1.45
N ALA A 86 -12.50 -1.34 2.77
CA ALA A 86 -12.79 -0.08 3.45
C ALA A 86 -11.54 0.73 3.83
N THR A 87 -10.33 0.19 3.65
CA THR A 87 -9.10 0.80 4.15
C THR A 87 -8.79 2.07 3.36
N THR A 88 -8.74 3.19 4.09
CA THR A 88 -8.36 4.50 3.53
C THR A 88 -6.85 4.59 3.32
N GLU A 89 -6.40 5.48 2.43
CA GLU A 89 -4.97 5.78 2.24
C GLU A 89 -4.30 6.14 3.58
N LYS A 90 -4.96 6.95 4.42
CA LYS A 90 -4.47 7.27 5.77
C LYS A 90 -4.29 6.03 6.65
N GLN A 91 -5.31 5.18 6.75
CA GLN A 91 -5.24 3.98 7.59
C GLN A 91 -4.16 3.02 7.10
N ALA A 92 -4.03 2.83 5.78
CA ALA A 92 -2.99 1.97 5.24
C ALA A 92 -1.58 2.48 5.58
N PHE A 93 -1.37 3.79 5.53
CA PHE A 93 -0.11 4.40 5.94
C PHE A 93 0.15 4.29 7.45
N GLU A 94 -0.88 4.49 8.28
CA GLU A 94 -0.76 4.33 9.73
C GLU A 94 -0.42 2.89 10.13
N ASN A 95 -0.88 1.91 9.33
CA ASN A 95 -0.56 0.51 9.51
C ASN A 95 0.84 0.11 8.98
N ASP A 96 1.49 0.94 8.15
CA ASP A 96 2.84 0.67 7.63
C ASP A 96 3.89 0.95 8.72
N VAL A 97 4.25 -0.10 9.45
CA VAL A 97 5.23 -0.05 10.55
C VAL A 97 6.58 0.55 10.13
N VAL A 98 7.04 0.25 8.90
CA VAL A 98 8.34 0.75 8.41
C VAL A 98 8.23 2.24 8.13
N ALA A 99 7.19 2.66 7.40
CA ALA A 99 6.97 4.06 7.09
C ALA A 99 6.74 4.91 8.37
N GLN A 100 6.01 4.39 9.35
CA GLN A 100 5.80 5.07 10.64
C GLN A 100 7.11 5.26 11.42
N LYS A 101 7.99 4.26 11.43
CA LYS A 101 9.32 4.37 12.07
C LYS A 101 10.21 5.40 11.38
N VAL A 102 10.19 5.43 10.04
CA VAL A 102 10.91 6.44 9.25
C VAL A 102 10.36 7.84 9.55
N GLU A 103 9.04 8.03 9.51
CA GLU A 103 8.40 9.31 9.88
C GLU A 103 8.81 9.77 11.28
N ALA A 104 8.73 8.88 12.27
CA ALA A 104 9.10 9.19 13.64
C ALA A 104 10.57 9.65 13.74
N ARG A 105 11.50 8.99 13.03
CA ARG A 105 12.91 9.41 12.99
C ARG A 105 13.08 10.78 12.33
N LEU A 106 12.32 11.07 11.28
CA LEU A 106 12.46 12.32 10.52
C LEU A 106 11.94 13.56 11.28
N LYS A 107 11.13 13.39 12.33
CA LYS A 107 10.64 14.52 13.17
C LYS A 107 11.77 15.39 13.74
N GLN A 108 12.94 14.81 14.03
CA GLN A 108 14.10 15.57 14.52
C GLN A 108 14.68 16.54 13.46
N HIS A 109 14.31 16.38 12.18
CA HIS A 109 14.78 17.17 11.04
C HIS A 109 13.67 18.06 10.46
N ALA A 110 12.71 18.50 11.29
CA ALA A 110 11.49 19.20 10.88
C ALA A 110 11.72 20.44 9.97
N ALA A 111 12.85 21.13 10.08
CA ALA A 111 13.18 22.29 9.25
C ALA A 111 13.45 21.95 7.76
N VAL A 112 13.86 20.72 7.47
CA VAL A 112 14.25 20.26 6.13
C VAL A 112 13.38 19.13 5.60
N VAL A 113 12.51 18.56 6.42
CA VAL A 113 11.59 17.49 6.04
C VAL A 113 10.25 18.07 5.60
N LYS A 114 9.68 17.52 4.53
CA LYS A 114 8.29 17.74 4.14
C LYS A 114 7.46 16.50 4.44
N THR A 115 6.35 16.71 5.12
CA THR A 115 5.35 15.70 5.46
C THR A 115 4.02 16.05 4.82
N SER A 116 3.13 15.07 4.72
CA SER A 116 1.77 15.30 4.25
C SER A 116 0.76 14.47 5.03
N LYS A 117 -0.52 14.84 4.89
CA LYS A 117 -1.62 14.02 5.39
C LYS A 117 -2.16 13.21 4.22
N LEU A 118 -2.36 11.92 4.46
CA LEU A 118 -3.02 11.05 3.50
C LEU A 118 -4.53 11.14 3.65
N SER A 119 -5.27 10.75 2.60
CA SER A 119 -6.71 10.91 2.57
C SER A 119 -7.43 9.99 3.55
N THR A 120 -8.41 10.55 4.25
CA THR A 120 -9.41 9.81 5.03
C THR A 120 -10.61 9.36 4.20
N GLN A 121 -10.72 9.83 2.95
CA GLN A 121 -11.87 9.59 2.08
C GLN A 121 -11.55 8.55 1.00
N HIS A 122 -10.33 8.59 0.47
CA HIS A 122 -9.94 7.69 -0.62
C HIS A 122 -9.50 6.35 -0.08
N LYS A 123 -10.14 5.30 -0.61
CA LYS A 123 -9.85 3.90 -0.27
C LYS A 123 -8.77 3.39 -1.21
N VAL A 124 -7.80 2.66 -0.66
CA VAL A 124 -6.66 2.11 -1.42
C VAL A 124 -7.15 1.21 -2.56
N MET A 125 -8.15 0.38 -2.28
CA MET A 125 -8.71 -0.59 -3.23
C MET A 125 -9.58 0.04 -4.34
N SER A 126 -9.82 1.35 -4.31
CA SER A 126 -10.72 2.02 -5.27
C SER A 126 -10.23 1.96 -6.72
N ALA A 127 -8.93 1.76 -6.93
CA ALA A 127 -8.37 1.53 -8.27
C ALA A 127 -8.87 0.21 -8.89
N LEU A 128 -9.06 -0.82 -8.07
CA LEU A 128 -9.49 -2.17 -8.50
C LEU A 128 -10.99 -2.39 -8.35
N VAL A 129 -11.64 -1.68 -7.43
CA VAL A 129 -13.09 -1.73 -7.21
C VAL A 129 -13.61 -0.31 -7.06
N SER A 130 -13.97 0.33 -8.16
CA SER A 130 -14.38 1.75 -8.21
C SER A 130 -15.52 2.08 -7.24
N ASP A 131 -16.50 1.18 -7.17
CA ASP A 131 -17.78 1.39 -6.50
C ASP A 131 -17.62 1.53 -4.98
N ILE A 132 -16.53 1.00 -4.41
CA ILE A 132 -16.27 1.13 -2.98
C ILE A 132 -16.07 2.59 -2.57
N SER A 133 -15.73 3.49 -3.48
CA SER A 133 -15.52 4.91 -3.17
C SER A 133 -16.75 5.56 -2.55
N GLN A 134 -17.96 5.11 -2.94
CA GLN A 134 -19.23 5.62 -2.44
C GLN A 134 -20.06 4.56 -1.70
N ALA A 135 -19.60 3.32 -1.65
CA ALA A 135 -20.30 2.23 -0.99
C ALA A 135 -20.41 2.40 0.53
N SER A 136 -21.59 2.08 1.04
CA SER A 136 -21.91 1.89 2.46
C SER A 136 -21.19 0.68 3.06
N LYS A 137 -21.19 0.58 4.40
CA LYS A 137 -20.61 -0.56 5.11
C LYS A 137 -21.26 -1.90 4.74
N SER A 138 -22.57 -1.91 4.47
CA SER A 138 -23.30 -3.12 4.07
C SER A 138 -22.94 -3.57 2.66
N GLU A 139 -22.81 -2.65 1.72
CA GLU A 139 -22.41 -2.97 0.33
C GLU A 139 -20.98 -3.55 0.28
N ILE A 140 -20.05 -2.97 1.07
CA ILE A 140 -18.68 -3.52 1.18
C ILE A 140 -18.69 -4.93 1.78
N LYS A 141 -19.54 -5.17 2.79
CA LYS A 141 -19.67 -6.50 3.41
C LYS A 141 -20.26 -7.53 2.44
N GLU A 142 -21.25 -7.13 1.64
CA GLU A 142 -21.83 -7.99 0.60
C GLU A 142 -20.79 -8.36 -0.46
N LEU A 143 -20.08 -7.37 -0.97
CA LEU A 143 -19.00 -7.59 -1.93
C LEU A 143 -17.89 -8.51 -1.38
N SER A 144 -17.55 -8.34 -0.09
CA SER A 144 -16.59 -9.21 0.60
C SER A 144 -17.07 -10.66 0.65
N SER A 145 -18.36 -10.88 0.90
CA SER A 145 -18.97 -12.22 0.88
C SER A 145 -18.87 -12.85 -0.50
N GLN A 146 -19.17 -12.09 -1.56
CA GLN A 146 -19.06 -12.54 -2.95
C GLN A 146 -17.62 -12.96 -3.30
N PHE A 147 -16.63 -12.15 -2.93
CA PHE A 147 -15.23 -12.50 -3.14
C PHE A 147 -14.81 -13.76 -2.38
N ILE A 148 -15.13 -13.86 -1.08
CA ILE A 148 -14.77 -15.03 -0.27
C ILE A 148 -15.43 -16.32 -0.79
N ASN A 149 -16.66 -16.25 -1.32
CA ASN A 149 -17.35 -17.41 -1.86
C ASN A 149 -16.69 -17.99 -3.12
N THR A 150 -15.93 -17.18 -3.85
CA THR A 150 -15.21 -17.61 -5.07
C THR A 150 -13.75 -17.99 -4.81
N THR A 151 -13.32 -18.00 -3.55
CA THR A 151 -11.92 -18.24 -3.20
C THR A 151 -11.46 -19.67 -3.48
N LYS A 152 -10.25 -19.79 -4.03
CA LYS A 152 -9.46 -21.02 -3.95
C LYS A 152 -8.79 -21.06 -2.57
N VAL A 153 -8.90 -22.18 -1.88
CA VAL A 153 -8.33 -22.36 -0.54
C VAL A 153 -7.16 -23.33 -0.62
N THR A 154 -6.03 -22.96 -0.01
CA THR A 154 -4.87 -23.84 0.18
C THR A 154 -4.43 -23.78 1.64
N GLU A 155 -3.92 -24.89 2.16
CA GLU A 155 -3.43 -24.97 3.54
C GLU A 155 -1.97 -25.41 3.56
N LYS A 156 -1.19 -24.81 4.46
CA LYS A 156 0.21 -25.18 4.71
C LYS A 156 0.42 -25.34 6.21
N LYS A 157 0.98 -26.48 6.64
CA LYS A 157 1.44 -26.64 8.04
C LYS A 157 2.54 -25.62 8.32
N LEU A 158 2.42 -24.86 9.40
CA LEU A 158 3.49 -23.99 9.89
C LEU A 158 4.30 -24.69 10.98
N ASN A 159 3.62 -25.24 11.99
CA ASN A 159 4.20 -26.02 13.07
C ASN A 159 3.17 -27.03 13.61
N ASP A 160 3.43 -27.68 14.75
CA ASP A 160 2.54 -28.71 15.28
C ASP A 160 1.19 -28.17 15.78
N LYS A 161 1.11 -26.88 16.13
CA LYS A 161 -0.09 -26.22 16.65
C LYS A 161 -0.81 -25.37 15.59
N GLN A 162 -0.09 -24.82 14.63
CA GLN A 162 -0.59 -23.81 13.70
C GLN A 162 -0.45 -24.23 12.23
N LYS A 163 -1.37 -23.71 11.41
CA LYS A 163 -1.38 -23.79 9.96
C LYS A 163 -1.61 -22.40 9.36
N ILE A 164 -1.19 -22.22 8.13
CA ILE A 164 -1.53 -21.06 7.30
C ILE A 164 -2.59 -21.51 6.30
N VAL A 165 -3.74 -20.85 6.31
CA VAL A 165 -4.79 -21.04 5.31
C VAL A 165 -4.79 -19.83 4.40
N LYS A 166 -4.48 -20.05 3.12
CA LYS A 166 -4.48 -19.01 2.07
C LYS A 166 -5.78 -19.11 1.28
N LEU A 167 -6.50 -17.99 1.22
CA LEU A 167 -7.66 -17.80 0.36
C LEU A 167 -7.29 -16.85 -0.77
N THR A 168 -7.45 -17.30 -2.01
CA THR A 168 -7.10 -16.53 -3.21
C THR A 168 -8.33 -16.28 -4.06
N PHE A 169 -8.57 -15.03 -4.45
CA PHE A 169 -9.61 -14.65 -5.41
C PHE A 169 -9.06 -13.60 -6.39
N LYS A 170 -9.72 -13.44 -7.54
CA LYS A 170 -9.41 -12.39 -8.52
C LYS A 170 -10.56 -11.38 -8.55
N ILE A 171 -10.23 -10.10 -8.43
CA ILE A 171 -11.19 -9.01 -8.62
C ILE A 171 -11.57 -8.96 -10.11
N PRO A 172 -12.87 -8.98 -10.45
CA PRO A 172 -13.30 -8.83 -11.84
C PRO A 172 -12.84 -7.50 -12.45
N GLU A 173 -12.22 -7.55 -13.63
CA GLU A 173 -11.67 -6.37 -14.30
C GLU A 173 -12.72 -5.27 -14.58
N LYS A 174 -13.98 -5.66 -14.77
CA LYS A 174 -15.10 -4.72 -14.93
C LYS A 174 -15.35 -3.79 -13.73
N LEU A 175 -14.85 -4.14 -12.54
CA LEU A 175 -14.96 -3.30 -11.34
C LEU A 175 -13.82 -2.28 -11.25
N SER A 176 -12.77 -2.43 -12.05
CA SER A 176 -11.57 -1.62 -11.98
C SER A 176 -11.74 -0.31 -12.72
N ASN A 177 -11.30 0.78 -12.09
CA ASN A 177 -11.20 2.10 -12.72
C ASN A 177 -9.97 2.84 -12.17
N LYS A 178 -8.79 2.29 -12.51
CA LYS A 178 -7.51 2.70 -11.95
C LYS A 178 -7.20 4.19 -12.15
N ALA A 179 -7.55 4.74 -13.31
CA ALA A 179 -7.23 6.13 -13.65
C ALA A 179 -8.17 7.16 -13.00
N ALA A 180 -9.40 6.77 -12.59
CA ALA A 180 -10.41 7.74 -12.17
C ALA A 180 -9.99 8.59 -10.97
N ARG A 181 -9.38 7.97 -9.95
CA ARG A 181 -8.96 8.64 -8.71
C ARG A 181 -8.00 9.80 -8.97
N TYR A 182 -7.10 9.65 -9.96
CA TYR A 182 -6.00 10.58 -10.22
C TYR A 182 -6.22 11.49 -11.43
N SER A 183 -7.31 11.29 -12.19
CA SER A 183 -7.56 12.01 -13.44
C SER A 183 -7.54 13.53 -13.30
N ALA A 184 -8.19 14.09 -12.27
CA ALA A 184 -8.20 15.53 -12.05
C ALA A 184 -6.79 16.07 -11.78
N ARG A 185 -6.01 15.38 -10.95
CA ARG A 185 -4.65 15.77 -10.60
C ARG A 185 -3.69 15.64 -11.77
N VAL A 186 -3.76 14.55 -12.52
CA VAL A 186 -2.96 14.34 -13.73
C VAL A 186 -3.23 15.44 -14.74
N LYS A 187 -4.49 15.79 -15.01
CA LYS A 187 -4.85 16.90 -15.93
C LYS A 187 -4.23 18.22 -15.48
N GLN A 188 -4.28 18.50 -14.18
CA GLN A 188 -3.70 19.72 -13.61
C GLN A 188 -2.17 19.78 -13.81
N ILE A 189 -1.45 18.71 -13.46
CA ILE A 189 0.02 18.69 -13.57
C ILE A 189 0.46 18.65 -15.04
N ALA A 190 -0.20 17.83 -15.88
CA ALA A 190 0.09 17.75 -17.31
C ALA A 190 -0.03 19.11 -17.99
N SER A 191 -1.08 19.88 -17.68
CA SER A 191 -1.25 21.24 -18.19
C SER A 191 -0.20 22.21 -17.66
N LYS A 192 0.20 22.09 -16.39
CA LYS A 192 1.18 22.98 -15.75
C LYS A 192 2.59 22.78 -16.34
N GLU A 193 3.00 21.53 -16.51
CA GLU A 193 4.34 21.17 -16.98
C GLU A 193 4.41 21.01 -18.51
N ASN A 194 3.30 21.26 -19.23
CA ASN A 194 3.19 21.13 -20.68
C ASN A 194 3.61 19.73 -21.19
N ILE A 195 3.13 18.68 -20.53
CA ILE A 195 3.37 17.28 -20.89
C ILE A 195 2.05 16.57 -21.25
N PRO A 196 2.05 15.57 -22.13
CA PRO A 196 0.83 14.83 -22.46
C PRO A 196 0.24 14.10 -21.25
N ILE A 197 -1.09 14.20 -21.06
CA ILE A 197 -1.83 13.44 -20.02
C ILE A 197 -1.55 11.93 -20.14
N SER A 198 -1.48 11.42 -21.36
CA SER A 198 -1.18 10.00 -21.63
C SER A 198 0.20 9.59 -21.14
N LEU A 199 1.21 10.48 -21.21
CA LEU A 199 2.55 10.19 -20.73
C LEU A 199 2.56 10.03 -19.20
N VAL A 200 1.89 10.93 -18.47
CA VAL A 200 1.80 10.83 -17.01
C VAL A 200 1.11 9.54 -16.59
N PHE A 201 0.00 9.17 -17.26
CA PHE A 201 -0.67 7.90 -16.97
C PHE A 201 0.17 6.68 -17.33
N ALA A 202 0.91 6.71 -18.45
CA ALA A 202 1.79 5.62 -18.84
C ALA A 202 2.90 5.38 -17.80
N VAL A 203 3.46 6.46 -17.23
CA VAL A 203 4.42 6.37 -16.12
C VAL A 203 3.76 5.77 -14.89
N ILE A 204 2.60 6.28 -14.45
CA ILE A 204 1.90 5.73 -13.27
C ILE A 204 1.57 4.24 -13.44
N GLU A 205 1.09 3.85 -14.63
CA GLU A 205 0.75 2.47 -14.93
C GLU A 205 1.98 1.56 -14.89
N THR A 206 3.09 2.00 -15.51
CA THR A 206 4.35 1.24 -15.56
C THR A 206 5.00 1.12 -14.18
N GLU A 207 4.99 2.20 -13.41
CA GLU A 207 5.69 2.28 -12.13
C GLU A 207 4.92 1.64 -10.98
N SER A 208 3.58 1.62 -11.01
CA SER A 208 2.80 1.13 -9.85
C SER A 208 1.53 0.39 -10.18
N ASN A 209 1.13 0.37 -11.45
CA ASN A 209 -0.22 -0.05 -11.85
C ASN A 209 -1.32 0.64 -11.03
N PHE A 210 -1.11 1.93 -10.72
CA PHE A 210 -2.00 2.77 -9.90
C PHE A 210 -2.13 2.34 -8.44
N ASN A 211 -1.15 1.60 -7.90
CA ASN A 211 -1.05 1.30 -6.48
C ASN A 211 -0.49 2.52 -5.72
N PRO A 212 -1.28 3.23 -4.89
CA PRO A 212 -0.77 4.38 -4.12
C PRO A 212 0.26 4.00 -3.05
N LEU A 213 0.35 2.72 -2.71
CA LEU A 213 1.25 2.16 -1.70
C LEU A 213 2.37 1.33 -2.34
N ALA A 214 2.58 1.52 -3.65
CA ALA A 214 3.70 0.90 -4.36
C ALA A 214 5.01 1.28 -3.69
N LYS A 215 5.86 0.28 -3.50
CA LYS A 215 7.12 0.43 -2.80
C LYS A 215 8.14 -0.50 -3.43
N SER A 216 9.40 -0.09 -3.58
CA SER A 216 10.44 -1.00 -4.02
C SER A 216 11.50 -1.29 -2.95
N HIS A 217 12.39 -2.23 -3.23
CA HIS A 217 13.49 -2.63 -2.35
C HIS A 217 14.46 -1.47 -2.07
N VAL A 218 14.68 -0.61 -3.07
CA VAL A 218 15.40 0.67 -2.93
C VAL A 218 14.33 1.73 -2.75
N PRO A 219 14.16 2.37 -1.58
CA PRO A 219 12.90 2.97 -1.14
C PRO A 219 12.32 4.02 -2.11
N ALA A 220 11.63 3.54 -3.14
CA ALA A 220 10.83 4.26 -4.10
C ALA A 220 9.39 4.18 -3.63
N TYR A 221 8.64 5.28 -3.73
CA TYR A 221 7.33 5.39 -3.09
C TYR A 221 6.25 5.84 -4.07
N GLY A 222 5.08 5.26 -3.90
CA GLY A 222 3.83 5.72 -4.50
C GLY A 222 3.74 5.50 -6.00
N LEU A 223 2.81 6.22 -6.61
CA LEU A 223 2.31 6.00 -7.97
C LEU A 223 3.39 6.06 -9.06
N MET A 224 4.34 6.97 -8.89
CA MET A 224 5.42 7.24 -9.85
C MET A 224 6.78 6.76 -9.34
N GLN A 225 6.81 5.92 -8.30
CA GLN A 225 8.02 5.30 -7.73
C GLN A 225 9.17 6.30 -7.48
N ILE A 226 8.85 7.37 -6.75
CA ILE A 226 9.82 8.43 -6.46
C ILE A 226 10.80 7.98 -5.38
N VAL A 227 12.10 8.01 -5.71
CA VAL A 227 13.19 7.79 -4.76
C VAL A 227 13.55 9.10 -4.06
N PRO A 228 13.50 9.19 -2.71
CA PRO A 228 13.75 10.44 -1.97
C PRO A 228 15.12 11.06 -2.25
N MET A 229 16.15 10.22 -2.39
CA MET A 229 17.56 10.63 -2.50
C MET A 229 17.94 11.17 -3.89
N SER A 230 17.14 10.88 -4.92
CA SER A 230 17.39 11.28 -6.31
C SER A 230 16.28 12.18 -6.82
N ALA A 231 15.30 11.65 -7.56
CA ALA A 231 14.21 12.42 -8.14
C ALA A 231 13.47 13.27 -7.10
N GLY A 232 13.24 12.74 -5.89
CA GLY A 232 12.59 13.48 -4.81
C GLY A 232 13.41 14.70 -4.35
N LYS A 233 14.74 14.60 -4.32
CA LYS A 233 15.64 15.69 -3.97
C LYS A 233 15.60 16.78 -5.04
N ASP A 234 15.73 16.42 -6.31
CA ASP A 234 15.75 17.36 -7.43
C ASP A 234 14.40 18.07 -7.59
N ALA A 235 13.31 17.32 -7.58
CA ALA A 235 11.95 17.86 -7.66
C ALA A 235 11.64 18.77 -6.47
N SER A 236 12.08 18.44 -5.25
CA SER A 236 11.86 19.31 -4.09
C SER A 236 12.50 20.70 -4.25
N LYS A 237 13.65 20.78 -4.92
CA LYS A 237 14.30 22.06 -5.24
C LYS A 237 13.46 22.89 -6.20
N TYR A 238 12.86 22.27 -7.21
CA TYR A 238 11.92 22.93 -8.12
C TYR A 238 10.64 23.36 -7.39
N LEU A 239 10.04 22.48 -6.59
CA LEU A 239 8.75 22.72 -5.93
C LEU A 239 8.82 23.71 -4.75
N PHE A 240 9.95 23.74 -4.02
CA PHE A 240 10.08 24.51 -2.77
C PHE A 240 11.21 25.56 -2.80
N GLY A 241 11.89 25.72 -3.94
CA GLY A 241 13.04 26.61 -4.11
C GLY A 241 14.33 26.14 -3.41
N GLN A 242 14.29 25.01 -2.70
CA GLN A 242 15.42 24.42 -2.00
C GLN A 242 15.20 22.92 -1.82
N GLU A 243 16.28 22.17 -1.74
CA GLU A 243 16.23 20.74 -1.51
C GLU A 243 15.61 20.42 -0.14
N LYS A 244 14.71 19.44 -0.11
CA LYS A 244 14.04 18.93 1.09
C LYS A 244 14.07 17.42 1.12
N VAL A 245 14.00 16.86 2.32
CA VAL A 245 13.77 15.43 2.51
C VAL A 245 12.26 15.19 2.42
N LEU A 246 11.82 14.47 1.40
CA LEU A 246 10.43 14.07 1.26
C LEU A 246 10.20 12.80 2.10
N SER A 247 9.34 12.91 3.10
CA SER A 247 8.99 11.79 3.98
C SER A 247 8.08 10.77 3.30
N PRO A 248 7.94 9.55 3.86
CA PRO A 248 6.98 8.57 3.36
C PRO A 248 5.54 9.11 3.29
N SER A 249 5.10 9.91 4.27
CA SER A 249 3.75 10.48 4.24
C SER A 249 3.53 11.44 3.07
N TYR A 250 4.58 12.18 2.70
CA TYR A 250 4.56 13.07 1.55
C TYR A 250 4.51 12.29 0.24
N LEU A 251 5.32 11.22 0.14
CA LEU A 251 5.47 10.45 -1.10
C LEU A 251 4.34 9.44 -1.35
N TYR A 252 3.68 8.90 -0.31
CA TYR A 252 2.48 8.08 -0.47
C TYR A 252 1.21 8.89 -0.70
N ASN A 253 1.24 10.21 -0.47
CA ASN A 253 0.15 11.07 -0.89
C ASN A 253 0.16 11.17 -2.43
N GLY A 254 -0.81 10.53 -3.09
CA GLY A 254 -0.87 10.45 -4.55
C GLY A 254 -0.89 11.81 -5.25
N ASP A 255 -1.51 12.83 -4.65
CA ASP A 255 -1.57 14.16 -5.24
C ASP A 255 -0.22 14.89 -5.20
N ASN A 256 0.58 14.67 -4.17
CA ASN A 256 1.96 15.13 -4.11
C ASN A 256 2.86 14.29 -5.03
N ASN A 257 2.71 12.97 -5.02
CA ASN A 257 3.52 12.05 -5.80
C ASN A 257 3.44 12.36 -7.30
N ILE A 258 2.24 12.64 -7.82
CA ILE A 258 2.02 13.03 -9.23
C ILE A 258 2.65 14.38 -9.58
N ALA A 259 2.92 15.23 -8.59
CA ALA A 259 3.45 16.58 -8.81
C ALA A 259 4.97 16.67 -8.74
N ILE A 260 5.64 15.57 -8.40
CA ILE A 260 7.10 15.42 -8.41
C ILE A 260 7.51 14.99 -9.81
#